data_AF-A0A2W5E0F7-F1
#
_entry.id   AF-A0A2W5E0F7-F1
#
_cell.length_a   1.000
_cell.length_b   1.000
_cell.length_c   1.000
_cell.angle_alpha   90.00
_cell.angle_beta   90.00
_cell.angle_gamma   90.00
#
_symmetry.space_group_name_H-M   'P 1'
#
loop_
_entity.id
_entity.type
_entity.pdbx_description
1 polymer ?
#
loop_
_entity_poly.entity_id
_entity_poly.type
_entity_poly.pdbx_seq_one_letter_code
_entity_poly.pdbx_strand_id
1 'polypeptide(L)'
;MTTAELALEWVADPSLCQPAWARAIADQGRPPPAAPGPVHRLLLSEEALLGNAAAGPQSLFSDTIDPTLAIAAGADGVWPCQALADAGQLRRALLTDAARWHREQASRTELARVREQLDERRWIDRAKGVLMQARGLSEEEAFRLLRGASMQANLRVGEVSRAITEAAQWAEAVNRAGQLRMLSQRVVLLAAERLDGQDARRARQSQGMAIGRLQDNLDFVAGLPALRDTSPASQALEATVDAWRLLKPVLQHKLTAESLAQSDALAEELLTRAEALTELLEAGGARRALRLVNLCGRQRMRVQRLAKQAMLAALLEQPGRLQDMGPLLDAVESTLTELEQAPLGSPSARSTLTTVREQWLNLLRGLRLSQGSEGRHALVVASDALLELFDRLTADYEHSLQMILS
;
A
#
# COMPACT_ATOMS: atom_id res chain seq x y z
N MET A 1 -50.80 32.76 -8.15
CA MET A 1 -50.34 31.42 -7.72
C MET A 1 -49.87 31.52 -6.28
N THR A 2 -50.80 31.10 -5.44
CA THR A 2 -50.76 30.76 -4.01
C THR A 2 -49.43 30.21 -3.49
N THR A 3 -48.93 30.83 -2.41
CA THR A 3 -48.34 30.18 -1.23
C THR A 3 -47.72 28.80 -1.45
N ALA A 4 -46.52 28.76 -2.02
CA ALA A 4 -45.56 27.74 -1.61
C ALA A 4 -45.06 28.16 -0.22
N GLU A 5 -45.60 27.52 0.81
CA GLU A 5 -45.21 27.70 2.21
C GLU A 5 -43.72 27.35 2.35
N LEU A 6 -42.86 28.38 2.43
CA LEU A 6 -41.47 28.19 2.83
C LEU A 6 -41.48 27.67 4.27
N ALA A 7 -40.98 26.46 4.50
CA ALA A 7 -40.76 25.96 5.85
C ALA A 7 -39.60 26.77 6.46
N LEU A 8 -39.87 27.44 7.58
CA LEU A 8 -38.91 28.28 8.30
C LEU A 8 -38.57 27.66 9.65
N GLU A 9 -37.29 27.60 9.98
CA GLU A 9 -36.80 27.20 11.31
C GLU A 9 -36.14 28.41 11.98
N TRP A 10 -36.62 28.79 13.16
CA TRP A 10 -36.09 29.91 13.95
C TRP A 10 -35.07 29.41 14.96
N VAL A 11 -33.87 29.99 14.93
CA VAL A 11 -32.86 29.73 15.97
C VAL A 11 -32.64 31.04 16.74
N ALA A 12 -33.20 31.06 17.96
CA ALA A 12 -33.43 32.16 18.90
C ALA A 12 -34.86 32.77 18.90
N ASP A 13 -35.27 33.35 20.03
CA ASP A 13 -36.63 33.84 20.31
C ASP A 13 -36.99 35.05 19.41
N PRO A 14 -38.05 34.97 18.58
CA PRO A 14 -38.52 36.07 17.74
C PRO A 14 -38.85 37.36 18.51
N SER A 15 -39.10 37.28 19.83
CA SER A 15 -39.39 38.42 20.69
C SER A 15 -38.16 39.28 21.04
N LEU A 16 -36.95 38.74 20.84
CA LEU A 16 -35.68 39.43 21.13
C LEU A 16 -35.26 40.41 20.02
N CYS A 17 -35.88 40.32 18.84
CA CYS A 17 -35.73 41.27 17.75
C CYS A 17 -37.08 41.97 17.51
N GLN A 18 -37.13 43.31 17.60
CA GLN A 18 -38.35 44.10 17.36
C GLN A 18 -38.59 44.58 15.90
N PRO A 19 -38.30 43.84 14.82
CA PRO A 19 -38.80 44.26 13.51
C PRO A 19 -40.33 44.17 13.43
N ALA A 20 -40.96 45.16 12.78
CA ALA A 20 -42.41 45.21 12.58
C ALA A 20 -42.99 43.97 11.86
N TRP A 21 -42.16 43.28 11.05
CA TRP A 21 -42.57 42.08 10.32
C TRP A 21 -42.59 40.80 11.19
N ALA A 22 -41.79 40.71 12.26
CA ALA A 22 -41.76 39.53 13.12
C ALA A 22 -43.09 39.38 13.90
N ARG A 23 -43.68 40.51 14.33
CA ARG A 23 -45.04 40.59 14.88
C ARG A 23 -46.11 40.18 13.85
N ALA A 24 -45.97 40.64 12.61
CA ALA A 24 -46.93 40.36 11.53
C ALA A 24 -46.99 38.89 11.08
N ILE A 25 -45.93 38.11 11.34
CA ILE A 25 -45.85 36.67 11.05
C ILE A 25 -46.29 35.85 12.27
N ALA A 26 -45.95 36.27 13.49
CA ALA A 26 -46.42 35.64 14.74
C ALA A 26 -47.96 35.66 14.87
N ASP A 27 -48.62 36.71 14.39
CA ASP A 27 -50.08 36.84 14.39
C ASP A 27 -50.81 35.91 13.38
N GLN A 28 -50.10 35.26 12.44
CA GLN A 28 -50.73 34.42 11.39
C GLN A 28 -50.90 32.92 11.74
N GLY A 29 -50.54 32.49 12.96
CA GLY A 29 -51.20 31.37 13.65
C GLY A 29 -51.30 29.98 12.98
N ARG A 30 -50.44 29.60 12.02
CA ARG A 30 -50.36 28.20 11.54
C ARG A 30 -48.94 27.77 11.15
N PRO A 31 -48.42 26.65 11.70
CA PRO A 31 -47.23 26.01 11.14
C PRO A 31 -47.62 25.25 9.85
N PRO A 32 -46.85 25.36 8.75
CA PRO A 32 -47.10 24.59 7.53
C PRO A 32 -46.76 23.10 7.72
N PRO A 33 -47.41 22.18 6.97
CA PRO A 33 -47.10 20.76 7.00
C PRO A 33 -45.66 20.49 6.55
N ALA A 34 -45.02 19.51 7.20
CA ALA A 34 -43.63 19.12 6.96
C ALA A 34 -43.40 18.72 5.48
N ALA A 35 -42.81 19.63 4.70
CA ALA A 35 -42.31 19.33 3.38
C ALA A 35 -40.98 18.55 3.48
N PRO A 36 -40.76 17.50 2.67
CA PRO A 36 -39.50 16.77 2.64
C PRO A 36 -38.48 17.58 1.83
N GLY A 37 -37.87 18.58 2.46
CA GLY A 37 -36.86 19.44 1.82
C GLY A 37 -36.06 20.23 2.86
N PRO A 38 -34.89 20.77 2.48
CA PRO A 38 -34.05 21.56 3.37
C PRO A 38 -34.83 22.79 3.89
N VAL A 39 -34.94 22.92 5.21
CA VAL A 39 -35.67 24.01 5.86
C VAL A 39 -34.81 25.28 5.83
N HIS A 40 -35.39 26.43 5.47
CA HIS A 40 -34.66 27.71 5.47
C HIS A 40 -34.56 28.18 6.92
N ARG A 41 -33.33 28.29 7.41
CA ARG A 41 -33.05 28.68 8.79
C ARG A 41 -32.85 30.19 8.92
N LEU A 42 -33.48 30.76 9.94
CA LEU A 42 -33.41 32.18 10.28
C LEU A 42 -32.66 32.33 11.59
N LEU A 43 -31.52 33.03 11.54
CA LEU A 43 -30.64 33.25 12.68
C LEU A 43 -30.80 34.69 13.17
N LEU A 44 -31.02 34.85 14.48
CA LEU A 44 -31.21 36.17 15.12
C LEU A 44 -30.07 36.52 16.10
N SER A 45 -29.08 35.64 16.28
CA SER A 45 -27.93 35.86 17.18
C SER A 45 -26.65 35.16 16.71
N GLU A 46 -25.51 35.63 17.23
CA GLU A 46 -24.17 35.12 16.93
C GLU A 46 -23.95 33.68 17.41
N GLU A 47 -24.54 33.31 18.55
CA GLU A 47 -24.46 31.95 19.13
C GLU A 47 -25.09 30.89 18.21
N ALA A 48 -26.06 31.29 17.40
CA ALA A 48 -26.76 30.41 16.46
C ALA A 48 -25.92 30.06 15.21
N LEU A 49 -24.88 30.84 14.89
CA LEU A 49 -23.94 30.57 13.80
C LEU A 49 -22.89 29.52 14.17
N LEU A 50 -22.54 29.41 15.46
CA LEU A 50 -21.53 28.47 15.96
C LEU A 50 -22.09 27.04 16.15
N GLY A 51 -23.41 26.86 16.05
CA GLY A 51 -24.11 25.60 16.24
C GLY A 51 -24.38 24.83 14.94
N ASN A 52 -23.51 23.85 14.64
CA ASN A 52 -23.59 22.78 13.63
C ASN A 52 -24.14 23.13 12.22
N ALA A 53 -23.37 22.78 11.17
CA ALA A 53 -23.71 23.05 9.77
C ALA A 53 -25.13 22.55 9.39
N ALA A 54 -26.07 23.47 9.18
CA ALA A 54 -27.45 23.14 8.85
C ALA A 54 -27.58 22.65 7.40
N ALA A 55 -28.48 21.69 7.17
CA ALA A 55 -28.81 21.18 5.83
C ALA A 55 -29.81 22.09 5.09
N GLY A 56 -29.49 23.38 4.88
CA GLY A 56 -30.36 24.32 4.17
C GLY A 56 -29.83 25.76 4.12
N PRO A 57 -30.53 26.68 3.41
CA PRO A 57 -30.17 28.10 3.36
C PRO A 57 -30.22 28.74 4.75
N GLN A 58 -29.27 29.63 5.04
CA GLN A 58 -29.15 30.34 6.32
C GLN A 58 -29.14 31.86 6.09
N SER A 59 -30.17 32.53 6.63
CA SER A 59 -30.26 33.98 6.60
C SER A 59 -30.06 34.53 8.01
N LEU A 60 -29.05 35.38 8.19
CA LEU A 60 -28.79 36.08 9.43
C LEU A 60 -29.43 37.47 9.39
N PHE A 61 -30.16 37.81 10.45
CA PHE A 61 -30.73 39.15 10.63
C PHE A 61 -30.06 39.81 11.82
N SER A 62 -29.25 40.83 11.57
CA SER A 62 -28.51 41.55 12.60
C SER A 62 -28.08 42.93 12.12
N ASP A 63 -28.16 43.91 13.01
CA ASP A 63 -27.64 45.27 12.78
C ASP A 63 -26.19 45.43 13.28
N THR A 64 -25.65 44.46 14.01
CA THR A 64 -24.39 44.58 14.76
C THR A 64 -23.28 43.65 14.28
N ILE A 65 -23.62 42.59 13.55
CA ILE A 65 -22.68 41.57 13.10
C ILE A 65 -22.04 41.97 11.76
N ASP A 66 -20.72 41.83 11.66
CA ASP A 66 -19.98 42.02 10.41
C ASP A 66 -20.41 40.97 9.36
N PRO A 67 -20.94 41.39 8.19
CA PRO A 67 -21.31 40.49 7.11
C PRO A 67 -20.20 39.54 6.66
N THR A 68 -18.94 39.98 6.72
CA THR A 68 -17.78 39.19 6.30
C THR A 68 -17.58 37.99 7.22
N LEU A 69 -17.67 38.21 8.53
CA LEU A 69 -17.53 37.17 9.55
C LEU A 69 -18.68 36.16 9.47
N ALA A 70 -19.91 36.65 9.28
CA ALA A 70 -21.09 35.81 9.15
C ALA A 70 -21.08 34.93 7.89
N ILE A 71 -20.63 35.46 6.75
CA ILE A 71 -20.45 34.66 5.52
C ILE A 71 -19.35 33.61 5.72
N ALA A 72 -18.24 33.97 6.37
CA ALA A 72 -17.18 33.01 6.70
C ALA A 72 -17.67 31.89 7.64
N ALA A 73 -18.62 32.19 8.52
CA ALA A 73 -19.28 31.23 9.41
C ALA A 73 -20.39 30.41 8.72
N GLY A 74 -20.73 30.70 7.47
CA GLY A 74 -21.65 29.90 6.65
C GLY A 74 -23.04 30.48 6.41
N ALA A 75 -23.28 31.76 6.71
CA ALA A 75 -24.52 32.44 6.32
C ALA A 75 -24.56 32.75 4.81
N ASP A 76 -25.71 32.53 4.16
CA ASP A 76 -25.94 32.86 2.75
C ASP A 76 -26.25 34.36 2.54
N GLY A 77 -26.72 35.03 3.60
CA GLY A 77 -26.95 36.47 3.62
C GLY A 77 -27.04 37.03 5.03
N VAL A 78 -26.64 38.30 5.16
CA VAL A 78 -26.81 39.11 6.37
C VAL A 78 -27.65 40.32 6.02
N TRP A 79 -28.73 40.51 6.78
CA TRP A 79 -29.69 41.58 6.55
C TRP A 79 -29.86 42.43 7.81
N PRO A 80 -29.82 43.76 7.70
CA PRO A 80 -30.15 44.64 8.81
C PRO A 80 -31.60 44.42 9.23
N CYS A 81 -31.85 44.30 10.52
CA CYS A 81 -33.19 44.17 11.09
C CYS A 81 -34.07 45.38 10.71
N GLN A 82 -33.45 46.56 10.63
CA GLN A 82 -34.11 47.83 10.27
C GLN A 82 -34.43 47.96 8.78
N ALA A 83 -33.77 47.19 7.91
CA ALA A 83 -33.97 47.25 6.46
C ALA A 83 -35.17 46.43 5.97
N LEU A 84 -35.88 45.75 6.88
CA LEU A 84 -37.04 44.92 6.60
C LEU A 84 -38.30 45.63 7.13
N ALA A 85 -38.92 46.44 6.29
CA ALA A 85 -40.11 47.21 6.64
C ALA A 85 -41.42 46.40 6.48
N ASP A 86 -41.42 45.39 5.59
CA ASP A 86 -42.61 44.62 5.25
C ASP A 86 -42.30 43.13 4.92
N ALA A 87 -43.35 42.32 4.87
CA ALA A 87 -43.25 40.88 4.54
C ALA A 87 -42.72 40.62 3.11
N GLY A 88 -42.90 41.56 2.19
CA GLY A 88 -42.39 41.47 0.82
C GLY A 88 -40.87 41.63 0.74
N GLN A 89 -40.28 42.49 1.57
CA GLN A 89 -38.84 42.68 1.71
C GLN A 89 -38.18 41.46 2.34
N LEU A 90 -38.76 40.91 3.40
CA LEU A 90 -38.31 39.64 3.99
C LEU A 90 -38.34 38.51 2.95
N ARG A 91 -39.44 38.37 2.21
CA ARG A 91 -39.54 37.35 1.16
C ARG A 91 -38.45 37.50 0.10
N ARG A 92 -38.10 38.73 -0.30
CA ARG A 92 -37.01 38.97 -1.27
C ARG A 92 -35.64 38.61 -0.70
N ALA A 93 -35.38 38.95 0.56
CA ALA A 93 -34.15 38.58 1.26
C ALA A 93 -33.98 37.05 1.30
N LEU A 94 -35.03 36.35 1.77
CA LEU A 94 -35.01 34.89 1.85
C LEU A 94 -34.86 34.21 0.49
N LEU A 95 -35.57 34.67 -0.54
CA LEU A 95 -35.41 34.13 -1.89
C LEU A 95 -34.01 34.39 -2.47
N THR A 96 -33.39 35.51 -2.12
CA THR A 96 -32.01 35.83 -2.55
C THR A 96 -31.01 34.88 -1.89
N ASP A 97 -31.15 34.64 -0.60
CA ASP A 97 -30.26 33.76 0.16
C ASP A 97 -30.47 32.29 -0.24
N ALA A 98 -31.71 31.85 -0.45
CA ALA A 98 -32.01 30.54 -1.01
C ALA A 98 -31.37 30.36 -2.39
N ALA A 99 -31.42 31.37 -3.27
CA ALA A 99 -30.75 31.33 -4.57
C ALA A 99 -29.21 31.26 -4.45
N ARG A 100 -28.62 31.98 -3.49
CA ARG A 100 -27.18 31.91 -3.19
C ARG A 100 -26.78 30.52 -2.70
N TRP A 101 -27.53 29.96 -1.76
CA TRP A 101 -27.35 28.61 -1.25
C TRP A 101 -27.42 27.58 -2.38
N HIS A 102 -28.46 27.62 -3.20
CA HIS A 102 -28.61 26.69 -4.34
C HIS A 102 -27.45 26.78 -5.31
N ARG A 103 -26.95 27.98 -5.61
CA ARG A 103 -25.78 28.18 -6.46
C ARG A 103 -24.51 27.59 -5.83
N GLU A 104 -24.25 27.87 -4.55
CA GLU A 104 -23.11 27.35 -3.81
C GLU A 104 -23.16 25.81 -3.72
N GLN A 105 -24.32 25.23 -3.42
CA GLN A 105 -24.50 23.77 -3.41
C GLN A 105 -24.30 23.14 -4.79
N ALA A 106 -24.77 23.79 -5.86
CA ALA A 106 -24.53 23.34 -7.22
C ALA A 106 -23.02 23.34 -7.54
N SER A 107 -22.29 24.41 -7.20
CA SER A 107 -20.85 24.48 -7.38
C SER A 107 -20.09 23.45 -6.53
N ARG A 108 -20.50 23.21 -5.27
CA ARG A 108 -19.92 22.15 -4.43
C ARG A 108 -20.14 20.77 -5.00
N THR A 109 -21.33 20.51 -5.54
CA THR A 109 -21.67 19.25 -6.18
C THR A 109 -20.89 19.06 -7.47
N GLU A 110 -20.73 20.10 -8.28
CA GLU A 110 -19.89 20.08 -9.48
C GLU A 110 -18.42 19.82 -9.14
N LEU A 111 -17.88 20.50 -8.14
CA LEU A 111 -16.51 20.26 -7.65
C LEU A 111 -16.33 18.82 -7.15
N ALA A 112 -17.28 18.28 -6.39
CA ALA A 112 -17.26 16.90 -5.93
C ALA A 112 -17.27 15.92 -7.12
N ARG A 113 -18.14 16.14 -8.09
CA ARG A 113 -18.24 15.32 -9.31
C ARG A 113 -16.96 15.34 -10.14
N VAL A 114 -16.36 16.53 -10.35
CA VAL A 114 -15.11 16.65 -11.11
C VAL A 114 -13.96 15.95 -10.38
N ARG A 115 -13.89 16.09 -9.05
CA ARG A 115 -12.89 15.37 -8.23
C ARG A 115 -13.04 13.86 -8.35
N GLU A 116 -14.26 13.34 -8.25
CA GLU A 116 -14.56 11.91 -8.42
C GLU A 116 -14.12 11.41 -9.80
N GLN A 117 -14.43 12.16 -10.87
CA GLN A 117 -14.01 11.81 -12.24
C GLN A 117 -12.49 11.79 -12.41
N LEU A 118 -11.77 12.73 -11.79
CA LEU A 118 -10.31 12.77 -11.83
C LEU A 118 -9.69 11.59 -11.06
N ASP A 119 -10.24 11.25 -9.90
CA ASP A 119 -9.79 10.09 -9.12
C ASP A 119 -10.08 8.77 -9.86
N GLU A 120 -11.27 8.62 -10.46
CA GLU A 120 -11.59 7.45 -11.29
C GLU A 120 -10.61 7.32 -12.46
N ARG A 121 -10.34 8.41 -13.20
CA ARG A 121 -9.38 8.39 -14.31
C ARG A 121 -7.98 8.00 -13.84
N ARG A 122 -7.53 8.54 -12.71
CA ARG A 122 -6.23 8.20 -12.11
C ARG A 122 -6.13 6.70 -11.79
N TRP A 123 -7.18 6.10 -11.23
CA TRP A 123 -7.20 4.66 -10.94
C TRP A 123 -7.24 3.83 -12.21
N ILE A 124 -8.02 4.24 -13.21
CA ILE A 124 -8.07 3.57 -14.52
C ILE A 124 -6.69 3.57 -15.19
N ASP A 125 -6.01 4.72 -15.24
CA ASP A 125 -4.69 4.83 -15.85
C ASP A 125 -3.65 3.96 -15.12
N ARG A 126 -3.71 3.90 -13.79
CA ARG A 126 -2.85 3.00 -12.99
C ARG A 126 -3.13 1.52 -13.25
N ALA A 127 -4.41 1.13 -13.25
CA ALA A 127 -4.80 -0.25 -13.48
C ALA A 127 -4.44 -0.71 -14.89
N LYS A 128 -4.60 0.15 -15.90
CA LYS A 128 -4.08 -0.10 -17.25
C LYS A 128 -2.57 -0.34 -17.20
N GLY A 129 -1.80 0.53 -16.54
CA GLY A 129 -0.34 0.36 -16.39
C GLY A 129 0.06 -0.98 -15.74
N VAL A 130 -0.64 -1.38 -14.67
CA VAL A 130 -0.45 -2.68 -14.01
C VAL A 130 -0.72 -3.83 -14.99
N LEU A 131 -1.84 -3.79 -15.72
CA LEU A 131 -2.21 -4.85 -16.68
C LEU A 131 -1.25 -4.90 -17.87
N MET A 132 -0.77 -3.76 -18.35
CA MET A 132 0.22 -3.67 -19.41
C MET A 132 1.54 -4.32 -18.98
N GLN A 133 2.03 -4.00 -17.78
CA GLN A 133 3.27 -4.59 -17.26
C GLN A 133 3.12 -6.08 -16.97
N ALA A 134 2.02 -6.48 -16.34
CA ALA A 134 1.83 -7.86 -15.92
C ALA A 134 1.54 -8.81 -17.10
N ARG A 135 0.76 -8.37 -18.10
CA ARG A 135 0.28 -9.23 -19.19
C ARG A 135 0.80 -8.84 -20.59
N GLY A 136 1.65 -7.82 -20.70
CA GLY A 136 2.16 -7.35 -22.00
C GLY A 136 1.09 -6.77 -22.93
N LEU A 137 -0.04 -6.34 -22.38
CA LEU A 137 -1.17 -5.82 -23.16
C LEU A 137 -0.88 -4.40 -23.66
N SER A 138 -1.48 -4.05 -24.79
CA SER A 138 -1.62 -2.65 -25.20
C SER A 138 -2.58 -1.91 -24.26
N GLU A 139 -2.51 -0.57 -24.27
CA GLU A 139 -3.40 0.26 -23.45
C GLU A 139 -4.89 0.01 -23.78
N GLU A 140 -5.23 -0.18 -25.06
CA GLU A 140 -6.58 -0.46 -25.52
C GLU A 140 -7.11 -1.81 -25.01
N GLU A 141 -6.28 -2.85 -25.08
CA GLU A 141 -6.62 -4.18 -24.58
C GLU A 141 -6.79 -4.18 -23.05
N ALA A 142 -5.91 -3.47 -22.34
CA ALA A 142 -6.01 -3.30 -20.89
C ALA A 142 -7.33 -2.60 -20.50
N PHE A 143 -7.69 -1.51 -21.20
CA PHE A 143 -8.94 -0.81 -20.93
C PHE A 143 -10.17 -1.67 -21.26
N ARG A 144 -10.13 -2.44 -22.35
CA ARG A 144 -11.19 -3.37 -22.73
C ARG A 144 -11.40 -4.45 -21.66
N LEU A 145 -10.30 -4.97 -21.10
CA LEU A 145 -10.33 -5.95 -20.01
C LEU A 145 -10.95 -5.35 -18.74
N LEU A 146 -10.53 -4.14 -18.33
CA LEU A 146 -11.11 -3.45 -17.17
C LEU A 146 -12.62 -3.26 -17.31
N ARG A 147 -13.07 -2.87 -18.51
CA ARG A 147 -14.50 -2.73 -18.81
C ARG A 147 -15.24 -4.05 -18.74
N GLY A 148 -14.67 -5.12 -19.31
CA GLY A 148 -15.25 -6.46 -19.22
C GLY A 148 -15.40 -6.94 -17.78
N ALA A 149 -14.37 -6.76 -16.95
CA ALA A 149 -14.39 -7.11 -15.53
C ALA A 149 -15.42 -6.28 -14.74
N SER A 150 -15.54 -4.98 -15.04
CA SER A 150 -16.57 -4.10 -14.47
C SER A 150 -17.99 -4.58 -14.79
N MET A 151 -18.24 -5.02 -16.03
CA MET A 151 -19.54 -5.58 -16.42
C MET A 151 -19.85 -6.90 -15.70
N GLN A 152 -18.86 -7.79 -15.55
CA GLN A 152 -19.03 -9.08 -14.87
C GLN A 152 -19.25 -8.92 -13.37
N ALA A 153 -18.54 -7.99 -12.74
CA ALA A 153 -18.63 -7.72 -11.30
C ALA A 153 -19.80 -6.79 -10.92
N ASN A 154 -20.47 -6.18 -11.90
CA ASN A 154 -21.49 -5.15 -11.69
C ASN A 154 -20.99 -3.97 -10.84
N LEU A 155 -19.75 -3.52 -11.10
CA LEU A 155 -19.07 -2.42 -10.42
C LEU A 155 -18.67 -1.33 -11.42
N ARG A 156 -18.38 -0.11 -10.95
CA ARG A 156 -17.83 0.94 -11.82
C ARG A 156 -16.41 0.58 -12.25
N VAL A 157 -16.00 1.01 -13.45
CA VAL A 157 -14.63 0.78 -13.97
C VAL A 157 -13.59 1.37 -13.01
N GLY A 158 -13.86 2.52 -12.39
CA GLY A 158 -12.98 3.12 -11.39
C GLY A 158 -12.78 2.25 -10.15
N GLU A 159 -13.85 1.61 -9.65
CA GLU A 159 -13.80 0.71 -8.48
C GLU A 159 -13.00 -0.56 -8.78
N VAL A 160 -13.27 -1.18 -9.94
CA VAL A 160 -12.50 -2.35 -10.40
C VAL A 160 -11.02 -2.00 -10.59
N SER A 161 -10.74 -0.83 -11.17
CA SER A 161 -9.38 -0.35 -11.38
C SER A 161 -8.64 -0.14 -10.07
N ARG A 162 -9.32 0.44 -9.07
CA ARG A 162 -8.79 0.60 -7.72
C ARG A 162 -8.48 -0.77 -7.08
N ALA A 163 -9.44 -1.70 -7.10
CA ALA A 163 -9.26 -3.04 -6.54
C ALA A 163 -8.08 -3.79 -7.18
N ILE A 164 -7.93 -3.73 -8.51
CA ILE A 164 -6.80 -4.34 -9.23
C ILE A 164 -5.47 -3.69 -8.82
N THR A 165 -5.43 -2.36 -8.72
CA THR A 165 -4.22 -1.64 -8.35
C THR A 165 -3.81 -1.95 -6.91
N GLU A 166 -4.75 -1.95 -5.97
CA GLU A 166 -4.51 -2.30 -4.57
C GLU A 166 -4.04 -3.76 -4.43
N ALA A 167 -4.66 -4.69 -5.14
CA ALA A 167 -4.24 -6.10 -5.15
C ALA A 167 -2.81 -6.28 -5.71
N ALA A 168 -2.47 -5.56 -6.78
CA ALA A 168 -1.12 -5.60 -7.34
C ALA A 168 -0.07 -4.99 -6.40
N GLN A 169 -0.39 -3.89 -5.73
CA GLN A 169 0.48 -3.30 -4.70
C GLN A 169 0.71 -4.26 -3.54
N TRP A 170 -0.33 -4.96 -3.10
CA TRP A 170 -0.22 -5.97 -2.05
C TRP A 170 0.66 -7.15 -2.46
N ALA A 171 0.48 -7.66 -3.69
CA ALA A 171 1.32 -8.74 -4.21
C ALA A 171 2.79 -8.33 -4.30
N GLU A 172 3.09 -7.11 -4.76
CA GLU A 172 4.44 -6.56 -4.78
C GLU A 172 5.01 -6.42 -3.36
N ALA A 173 4.19 -6.03 -2.37
CA ALA A 173 4.60 -5.95 -0.97
C ALA A 173 5.03 -7.31 -0.42
N VAL A 174 4.24 -8.35 -0.67
CA VAL A 174 4.56 -9.74 -0.28
C VAL A 174 5.86 -10.19 -0.94
N ASN A 175 6.03 -9.92 -2.24
CA ASN A 175 7.25 -10.27 -2.95
C ASN A 175 8.49 -9.57 -2.35
N ARG A 176 8.42 -8.26 -2.12
CA ARG A 176 9.53 -7.49 -1.54
C ARG A 176 9.85 -7.91 -0.11
N ALA A 177 8.85 -8.14 0.74
CA ALA A 177 9.05 -8.70 2.07
C ALA A 177 9.72 -10.09 1.98
N GLY A 178 9.27 -10.92 1.04
CA GLY A 178 9.88 -12.22 0.76
C GLY A 178 11.35 -12.13 0.33
N GLN A 179 11.71 -11.12 -0.46
CA GLN A 179 13.09 -10.86 -0.90
C GLN A 179 13.99 -10.40 0.26
N LEU A 180 13.47 -9.73 1.29
CA LEU A 180 14.26 -9.34 2.47
C LEU A 180 14.90 -10.55 3.15
N ARG A 181 14.19 -11.70 3.17
CA ARG A 181 14.71 -12.98 3.70
C ARG A 181 15.95 -13.45 2.95
N MET A 182 15.96 -13.36 1.62
CA MET A 182 17.11 -13.75 0.81
C MET A 182 18.23 -12.72 0.96
N LEU A 183 17.90 -11.43 0.88
CA LEU A 183 18.87 -10.34 0.94
C LEU A 183 19.61 -10.33 2.29
N SER A 184 18.94 -10.64 3.41
CA SER A 184 19.60 -10.76 4.72
C SER A 184 20.70 -11.82 4.72
N GLN A 185 20.53 -12.92 3.98
CA GLN A 185 21.56 -13.95 3.84
C GLN A 185 22.64 -13.53 2.85
N ARG A 186 22.22 -12.98 1.70
CA ARG A 186 23.12 -12.58 0.61
C ARG A 186 24.12 -11.50 1.02
N VAL A 187 23.70 -10.50 1.80
CA VAL A 187 24.62 -9.43 2.22
C VAL A 187 25.76 -9.95 3.09
N VAL A 188 25.53 -10.99 3.90
CA VAL A 188 26.57 -11.63 4.73
C VAL A 188 27.41 -12.61 3.92
N LEU A 189 26.80 -13.37 2.99
CA LEU A 189 27.55 -14.23 2.06
C LEU A 189 28.58 -13.41 1.26
N LEU A 190 28.18 -12.27 0.72
CA LEU A 190 29.07 -11.37 -0.01
C LEU A 190 30.12 -10.71 0.91
N ALA A 191 29.79 -10.48 2.19
CA ALA A 191 30.79 -10.06 3.17
C ALA A 191 31.84 -11.16 3.41
N ALA A 192 31.42 -12.42 3.50
CA ALA A 192 32.30 -13.55 3.67
C ALA A 192 33.21 -13.75 2.44
N GLU A 193 32.65 -13.65 1.23
CA GLU A 193 33.43 -13.72 -0.02
C GLU A 193 34.49 -12.60 -0.11
N ARG A 194 34.13 -11.37 0.29
CA ARG A 194 35.09 -10.26 0.41
C ARG A 194 36.22 -10.56 1.39
N LEU A 195 35.93 -11.23 2.50
CA LEU A 195 36.92 -11.58 3.52
C LEU A 195 37.82 -12.74 3.07
N ASP A 196 37.27 -13.71 2.34
CA ASP A 196 38.02 -14.81 1.72
C ASP A 196 39.04 -14.32 0.69
N GLY A 197 38.76 -13.17 0.06
CA GLY A 197 39.70 -12.45 -0.79
C GLY A 197 39.63 -12.82 -2.28
N GLN A 198 38.89 -13.87 -2.63
CA GLN A 198 38.59 -14.22 -4.02
C GLN A 198 37.62 -13.19 -4.60
N ASP A 199 38.06 -12.43 -5.62
CA ASP A 199 37.26 -11.38 -6.29
C ASP A 199 36.59 -10.36 -5.35
N ALA A 200 37.33 -9.91 -4.32
CA ALA A 200 36.81 -9.01 -3.28
C ALA A 200 36.22 -7.69 -3.82
N ARG A 201 36.66 -7.23 -5.00
CA ARG A 201 36.11 -6.02 -5.66
C ARG A 201 34.71 -6.26 -6.18
N ARG A 202 34.47 -7.35 -6.91
CA ARG A 202 33.14 -7.73 -7.40
C ARG A 202 32.21 -8.00 -6.21
N ALA A 203 32.67 -8.76 -5.22
CA ALA A 203 31.89 -9.07 -4.03
C ALA A 203 31.45 -7.78 -3.29
N ARG A 204 32.33 -6.78 -3.18
CA ARG A 204 31.99 -5.45 -2.63
C ARG A 204 30.94 -4.71 -3.43
N GLN A 205 31.05 -4.69 -4.76
CA GLN A 205 30.03 -4.06 -5.62
C GLN A 205 28.68 -4.76 -5.48
N SER A 206 28.66 -6.09 -5.56
CA SER A 206 27.46 -6.90 -5.36
C SER A 206 26.82 -6.68 -4.00
N GLN A 207 27.63 -6.58 -2.93
CA GLN A 207 27.11 -6.31 -1.59
C GLN A 207 26.48 -4.92 -1.50
N GLY A 208 27.10 -3.91 -2.11
CA GLY A 208 26.52 -2.57 -2.19
C GLY A 208 25.16 -2.56 -2.89
N MET A 209 25.02 -3.28 -4.01
CA MET A 209 23.74 -3.44 -4.70
C MET A 209 22.70 -4.18 -3.85
N ALA A 210 23.09 -5.24 -3.14
CA ALA A 210 22.19 -5.99 -2.27
C ALA A 210 21.70 -5.15 -1.08
N ILE A 211 22.59 -4.36 -0.46
CA ILE A 211 22.26 -3.40 0.60
C ILE A 211 21.28 -2.34 0.08
N GLY A 212 21.50 -1.80 -1.13
CA GLY A 212 20.59 -0.87 -1.78
C GLY A 212 19.20 -1.47 -1.99
N ARG A 213 19.13 -2.65 -2.62
CA ARG A 213 17.85 -3.36 -2.84
C ARG A 213 17.10 -3.67 -1.56
N LEU A 214 17.80 -4.00 -0.48
CA LEU A 214 17.19 -4.27 0.82
C LEU A 214 16.53 -2.99 1.37
N GLN A 215 17.23 -1.86 1.30
CA GLN A 215 16.68 -0.54 1.66
C GLN A 215 15.46 -0.20 0.80
N ASP A 216 15.57 -0.31 -0.53
CA ASP A 216 14.48 0.01 -1.46
C ASP A 216 13.24 -0.85 -1.20
N ASN A 217 13.43 -2.12 -0.80
CA ASN A 217 12.35 -3.01 -0.42
C ASN A 217 11.65 -2.57 0.87
N LEU A 218 12.42 -2.19 1.90
CA LEU A 218 11.85 -1.67 3.14
C LEU A 218 11.10 -0.35 2.93
N ASP A 219 11.69 0.59 2.19
CA ASP A 219 11.11 1.90 1.92
C ASP A 219 9.79 1.76 1.14
N PHE A 220 9.73 0.82 0.18
CA PHE A 220 8.50 0.52 -0.53
C PHE A 220 7.41 -0.01 0.40
N VAL A 221 7.71 -1.05 1.20
CA VAL A 221 6.72 -1.66 2.08
C VAL A 221 6.25 -0.64 3.14
N ALA A 222 7.14 0.18 3.68
CA ALA A 222 6.81 1.27 4.60
C ALA A 222 6.01 2.41 3.95
N GLY A 223 6.12 2.59 2.63
CA GLY A 223 5.34 3.58 1.90
C GLY A 223 3.86 3.22 1.73
N LEU A 224 3.48 1.97 1.96
CA LEU A 224 2.12 1.48 1.69
C LEU A 224 1.10 2.08 2.67
N PRO A 225 0.04 2.75 2.18
CA PRO A 225 -1.01 3.32 3.03
C PRO A 225 -1.68 2.29 3.95
N ALA A 226 -1.85 1.05 3.47
CA ALA A 226 -2.48 -0.04 4.20
C ALA A 226 -1.68 -0.50 5.44
N LEU A 227 -0.40 -0.12 5.55
CA LEU A 227 0.47 -0.47 6.69
C LEU A 227 0.73 0.71 7.63
N ARG A 228 0.00 1.82 7.47
CA ARG A 228 0.13 3.00 8.34
C ARG A 228 -0.61 2.85 9.67
N ASP A 229 -1.64 2.02 9.70
CA ASP A 229 -2.41 1.78 10.91
C ASP A 229 -1.65 0.83 11.86
N THR A 230 -1.97 0.88 13.15
CA THR A 230 -1.40 -0.02 14.17
C THR A 230 -1.97 -1.44 14.00
N SER A 231 -1.40 -2.19 13.06
CA SER A 231 -1.73 -3.58 12.74
C SER A 231 -0.55 -4.50 13.11
N PRO A 232 -0.77 -5.82 13.28
CA PRO A 232 0.34 -6.75 13.47
C PRO A 232 1.38 -6.69 12.34
N ALA A 233 0.94 -6.45 11.10
CA ALA A 233 1.82 -6.30 9.94
C ALA A 233 2.67 -5.02 10.02
N SER A 234 2.13 -3.90 10.51
CA SER A 234 2.91 -2.67 10.68
C SER A 234 3.93 -2.81 11.82
N GLN A 235 3.58 -3.46 12.93
CA GLN A 235 4.54 -3.77 14.01
C GLN A 235 5.67 -4.70 13.53
N ALA A 236 5.34 -5.73 12.73
CA ALA A 236 6.35 -6.61 12.14
C ALA A 236 7.27 -5.86 11.17
N LEU A 237 6.72 -4.92 10.39
CA LEU A 237 7.51 -4.04 9.53
C LEU A 237 8.45 -3.16 10.34
N GLU A 238 7.98 -2.51 11.40
CA GLU A 238 8.80 -1.70 12.30
C GLU A 238 9.96 -2.51 12.88
N ALA A 239 9.68 -3.71 13.40
CA ALA A 239 10.71 -4.61 13.91
C ALA A 239 11.72 -5.04 12.82
N THR A 240 11.27 -5.22 11.58
CA THR A 240 12.14 -5.53 10.44
C THR A 240 13.05 -4.35 10.09
N VAL A 241 12.49 -3.13 10.09
CA VAL A 241 13.25 -1.88 9.86
C VAL A 241 14.28 -1.66 10.97
N ASP A 242 13.94 -1.92 12.22
CA ASP A 242 14.85 -1.80 13.35
C ASP A 242 16.01 -2.81 13.27
N ALA A 243 15.72 -4.08 12.93
CA ALA A 243 16.74 -5.08 12.69
C ALA A 243 17.71 -4.65 11.57
N TRP A 244 17.18 -4.08 10.47
CA TRP A 244 18.01 -3.54 9.40
C TRP A 244 18.85 -2.33 9.84
N ARG A 245 18.29 -1.44 10.66
CA ARG A 245 19.00 -0.27 11.21
C ARG A 245 20.22 -0.68 12.04
N LEU A 246 20.15 -1.82 12.72
CA LEU A 246 21.28 -2.39 13.47
C LEU A 246 22.30 -3.07 12.55
N LEU A 247 21.85 -3.82 11.54
CA LEU A 247 22.73 -4.57 10.62
C LEU A 247 23.53 -3.65 9.66
N LYS A 248 22.88 -2.63 9.08
CA LYS A 248 23.44 -1.81 8.00
C LYS A 248 24.78 -1.15 8.34
N PRO A 249 24.97 -0.52 9.51
CA PRO A 249 26.26 0.08 9.86
C PRO A 249 27.38 -0.97 9.93
N VAL A 250 27.13 -2.13 10.52
CA VAL A 250 28.13 -3.21 10.66
C VAL A 250 28.63 -3.69 9.30
N LEU A 251 27.76 -3.80 8.31
CA LEU A 251 28.13 -4.17 6.93
C LEU A 251 28.97 -3.09 6.21
N GLN A 252 28.86 -1.83 6.62
CA GLN A 252 29.56 -0.69 6.02
C GLN A 252 30.90 -0.37 6.70
N HIS A 253 31.11 -0.85 7.92
CA HIS A 253 32.36 -0.71 8.65
C HIS A 253 33.47 -1.60 8.08
N LYS A 254 34.68 -1.48 8.66
CA LYS A 254 35.83 -2.28 8.27
C LYS A 254 35.52 -3.76 8.49
N LEU A 255 35.68 -4.55 7.43
CA LEU A 255 35.44 -5.98 7.44
C LEU A 255 36.55 -6.73 8.19
N THR A 256 36.17 -7.43 9.25
CA THR A 256 37.00 -8.34 10.06
C THR A 256 36.23 -9.64 10.32
N ALA A 257 36.88 -10.67 10.86
CA ALA A 257 36.20 -11.90 11.29
C ALA A 257 35.13 -11.62 12.37
N GLU A 258 35.44 -10.72 13.31
CA GLU A 258 34.52 -10.29 14.36
C GLU A 258 33.31 -9.54 13.79
N SER A 259 33.52 -8.56 12.90
CA SER A 259 32.42 -7.82 12.28
C SER A 259 31.57 -8.73 11.38
N LEU A 260 32.19 -9.74 10.74
CA LEU A 260 31.49 -10.74 9.94
C LEU A 260 30.58 -11.60 10.83
N ALA A 261 31.09 -12.10 11.96
CA ALA A 261 30.30 -12.85 12.93
C ALA A 261 29.14 -12.01 13.50
N GLN A 262 29.38 -10.74 13.82
CA GLN A 262 28.35 -9.82 14.28
C GLN A 262 27.29 -9.57 13.19
N SER A 263 27.71 -9.38 11.94
CA SER A 263 26.79 -9.20 10.82
C SER A 263 25.91 -10.43 10.56
N ASP A 264 26.45 -11.64 10.77
CA ASP A 264 25.68 -12.89 10.65
C ASP A 264 24.57 -12.96 11.70
N ALA A 265 24.89 -12.68 12.98
CA ALA A 265 23.90 -12.69 14.06
C ALA A 265 22.75 -11.69 13.80
N LEU A 266 23.09 -10.47 13.38
CA LEU A 266 22.10 -9.44 13.05
C LEU A 266 21.30 -9.77 11.78
N ALA A 267 21.89 -10.47 10.82
CA ALA A 267 21.20 -10.92 9.61
C ALA A 267 20.24 -12.08 9.86
N GLU A 268 20.55 -12.99 10.80
CA GLU A 268 19.63 -14.03 11.26
C GLU A 268 18.43 -13.41 12.00
N GLU A 269 18.66 -12.38 12.82
CA GLU A 269 17.56 -11.61 13.42
C GLU A 269 16.68 -10.95 12.34
N LEU A 270 17.29 -10.28 11.35
CA LEU A 270 16.56 -9.69 10.23
C LEU A 270 15.79 -10.73 9.41
N LEU A 271 16.33 -11.94 9.23
CA LEU A 271 15.62 -13.05 8.58
C LEU A 271 14.35 -13.40 9.35
N THR A 272 14.43 -13.60 10.67
CA THR A 272 13.27 -13.93 11.50
C THR A 272 12.20 -12.84 11.44
N ARG A 273 12.59 -11.55 11.48
CA ARG A 273 11.63 -10.44 11.33
C ARG A 273 10.99 -10.39 9.94
N ALA A 274 11.79 -10.57 8.89
CA ALA A 274 11.29 -10.61 7.51
C ALA A 274 10.36 -11.82 7.26
N GLU A 275 10.61 -12.97 7.88
CA GLU A 275 9.71 -14.13 7.84
C GLU A 275 8.36 -13.80 8.47
N ALA A 276 8.34 -13.28 9.70
CA ALA A 276 7.11 -12.87 10.37
C ALA A 276 6.32 -11.81 9.57
N LEU A 277 7.00 -10.81 9.02
CA LEU A 277 6.37 -9.80 8.15
C LEU A 277 5.76 -10.45 6.90
N THR A 278 6.51 -11.33 6.23
CA THR A 278 6.03 -11.99 5.01
C THR A 278 4.80 -12.85 5.31
N GLU A 279 4.81 -13.62 6.41
CA GLU A 279 3.68 -14.46 6.81
C GLU A 279 2.42 -13.63 7.09
N LEU A 280 2.54 -12.49 7.76
CA LEU A 280 1.42 -11.58 8.02
C LEU A 280 0.86 -10.96 6.72
N LEU A 281 1.74 -10.57 5.79
CA LEU A 281 1.32 -10.05 4.48
C LEU A 281 0.67 -11.15 3.61
N GLU A 282 1.18 -12.39 3.66
CA GLU A 282 0.59 -13.54 2.98
C GLU A 282 -0.79 -13.89 3.57
N ALA A 283 -0.96 -13.80 4.89
CA ALA A 283 -2.23 -14.08 5.56
C ALA A 283 -3.35 -13.10 5.16
N GLY A 284 -3.00 -11.86 4.83
CA GLY A 284 -3.91 -10.82 4.34
C GLY A 284 -4.19 -10.87 2.83
N GLY A 285 -3.49 -11.69 2.05
CA GLY A 285 -3.58 -11.76 0.58
C GLY A 285 -4.22 -13.04 0.02
N ALA A 286 -4.48 -13.07 -1.29
CA ALA A 286 -5.14 -14.17 -1.99
C ALA A 286 -4.32 -15.49 -1.94
N ARG A 287 -4.86 -16.51 -1.25
CA ARG A 287 -4.07 -17.62 -0.66
C ARG A 287 -3.69 -18.82 -1.56
N ARG A 288 -4.11 -18.91 -2.83
CA ARG A 288 -4.02 -20.19 -3.59
C ARG A 288 -3.12 -20.20 -4.82
N ALA A 289 -2.90 -19.06 -5.48
CA ALA A 289 -2.01 -18.98 -6.65
C ALA A 289 -0.51 -18.88 -6.28
N LEU A 290 -0.18 -18.50 -5.04
CA LEU A 290 1.19 -18.18 -4.61
C LEU A 290 2.04 -19.37 -4.13
N ARG A 291 1.52 -20.60 -4.03
CA ARG A 291 2.28 -21.69 -3.38
C ARG A 291 3.62 -21.99 -4.06
N LEU A 292 3.64 -22.12 -5.39
CA LEU A 292 4.87 -22.43 -6.15
C LEU A 292 5.86 -21.27 -6.09
N VAL A 293 5.36 -20.03 -6.24
CA VAL A 293 6.15 -18.80 -6.07
C VAL A 293 6.78 -18.73 -4.68
N ASN A 294 6.03 -19.07 -3.64
CA ASN A 294 6.51 -19.09 -2.26
C ASN A 294 7.55 -20.19 -2.02
N LEU A 295 7.41 -21.36 -2.67
CA LEU A 295 8.43 -22.42 -2.64
C LEU A 295 9.73 -21.93 -3.29
N CYS A 296 9.69 -21.33 -4.47
CA CYS A 296 10.85 -20.71 -5.12
C CYS A 296 11.47 -19.61 -4.25
N GLY A 297 10.65 -18.76 -3.62
CA GLY A 297 11.08 -17.75 -2.65
C GLY A 297 11.87 -18.33 -1.47
N ARG A 298 11.37 -19.40 -0.86
CA ARG A 298 12.07 -20.10 0.24
C ARG A 298 13.39 -20.71 -0.23
N GLN A 299 13.44 -21.26 -1.45
CA GLN A 299 14.66 -21.83 -1.99
C GLN A 299 15.76 -20.81 -2.19
N ARG A 300 15.43 -19.61 -2.72
CA ARG A 300 16.38 -18.50 -2.85
C ARG A 300 17.07 -18.17 -1.53
N MET A 301 16.31 -18.08 -0.44
CA MET A 301 16.88 -17.86 0.90
C MET A 301 17.74 -19.03 1.35
N ARG A 302 17.24 -20.27 1.25
CA ARG A 302 17.93 -21.46 1.78
C ARG A 302 19.26 -21.73 1.09
N VAL A 303 19.35 -21.60 -0.24
CA VAL A 303 20.62 -21.83 -0.96
C VAL A 303 21.68 -20.78 -0.63
N GLN A 304 21.26 -19.52 -0.45
CA GLN A 304 22.15 -18.45 0.01
C GLN A 304 22.58 -18.68 1.46
N ARG A 305 21.66 -19.13 2.34
CA ARG A 305 21.96 -19.48 3.74
C ARG A 305 22.92 -20.67 3.84
N LEU A 306 22.76 -21.71 3.01
CA LEU A 306 23.69 -22.85 2.95
C LEU A 306 25.10 -22.41 2.60
N ALA A 307 25.25 -21.61 1.52
CA ALA A 307 26.54 -21.09 1.10
C ALA A 307 27.16 -20.20 2.19
N LYS A 308 26.35 -19.33 2.80
CA LYS A 308 26.77 -18.46 3.91
C LYS A 308 27.29 -19.27 5.10
N GLN A 309 26.55 -20.27 5.56
CA GLN A 309 26.94 -21.07 6.73
C GLN A 309 28.26 -21.81 6.50
N ALA A 310 28.48 -22.35 5.31
CA ALA A 310 29.73 -23.02 4.96
C ALA A 310 30.92 -22.05 4.83
N MET A 311 30.71 -20.87 4.23
CA MET A 311 31.71 -19.81 4.21
C MET A 311 32.11 -19.36 5.63
N LEU A 312 31.13 -19.15 6.50
CA LEU A 312 31.36 -18.76 7.90
C LEU A 312 32.05 -19.87 8.70
N ALA A 313 31.70 -21.14 8.47
CA ALA A 313 32.35 -22.27 9.12
C ALA A 313 33.87 -22.28 8.85
N ALA A 314 34.26 -22.02 7.60
CA ALA A 314 35.66 -21.96 7.21
C ALA A 314 36.37 -20.69 7.71
N LEU A 315 35.77 -19.50 7.52
CA LEU A 315 36.43 -18.22 7.81
C LEU A 315 36.44 -17.84 9.30
N LEU A 316 35.49 -18.35 10.08
CA LEU A 316 35.41 -18.09 11.53
C LEU A 316 35.91 -19.27 12.37
N GLU A 317 36.46 -20.30 11.73
CA GLU A 317 36.94 -21.54 12.39
C GLU A 317 35.87 -22.21 13.25
N GLN A 318 34.63 -22.25 12.74
CA GLN A 318 33.44 -22.79 13.42
C GLN A 318 32.89 -24.03 12.69
N PRO A 319 33.57 -25.18 12.72
CA PRO A 319 33.17 -26.38 11.98
C PRO A 319 31.82 -26.96 12.43
N GLY A 320 31.36 -26.64 13.65
CA GLY A 320 30.03 -27.03 14.16
C GLY A 320 28.89 -26.55 13.26
N ARG A 321 29.05 -25.41 12.58
CA ARG A 321 28.05 -24.89 11.63
C ARG A 321 27.74 -25.87 10.50
N LEU A 322 28.71 -26.69 10.08
CA LEU A 322 28.49 -27.70 9.04
C LEU A 322 27.73 -28.93 9.57
N GLN A 323 27.83 -29.21 10.88
CA GLN A 323 27.15 -30.34 11.52
C GLN A 323 25.64 -30.08 11.62
N ASP A 324 25.26 -28.82 11.83
CA ASP A 324 23.86 -28.40 11.97
C ASP A 324 23.15 -28.13 10.62
N MET A 325 23.82 -28.37 9.48
CA MET A 325 23.26 -28.10 8.14
C MET A 325 22.26 -29.15 7.65
N GLY A 326 22.21 -30.34 8.27
CA GLY A 326 21.36 -31.47 7.84
C GLY A 326 19.90 -31.05 7.55
N PRO A 327 19.18 -30.45 8.52
CA PRO A 327 17.80 -30.02 8.31
C PRO A 327 17.62 -29.00 7.17
N LEU A 328 18.61 -28.14 6.94
CA LEU A 328 18.55 -27.14 5.86
C LEU A 328 18.74 -27.80 4.49
N LEU A 329 19.64 -28.78 4.38
CA LEU A 329 19.84 -29.59 3.18
C LEU A 329 18.57 -30.40 2.85
N ASP A 330 18.00 -31.08 3.84
CA ASP A 330 16.78 -31.87 3.69
C ASP A 330 15.60 -31.00 3.23
N ALA A 331 15.47 -29.80 3.80
CA ALA A 331 14.42 -28.86 3.42
C ALA A 331 14.58 -28.32 1.98
N VAL A 332 15.82 -28.14 1.51
CA VAL A 332 16.08 -27.77 0.10
C VAL A 332 15.68 -28.92 -0.82
N GLU A 333 16.18 -30.12 -0.54
CA GLU A 333 15.94 -31.31 -1.35
C GLU A 333 14.45 -31.64 -1.44
N SER A 334 13.74 -31.67 -0.30
CA SER A 334 12.31 -31.95 -0.25
C SER A 334 11.48 -30.96 -1.08
N THR A 335 11.83 -29.67 -1.03
CA THR A 335 11.11 -28.65 -1.83
C THR A 335 11.45 -28.75 -3.31
N LEU A 336 12.69 -29.11 -3.66
CA LEU A 336 13.08 -29.28 -5.05
C LEU A 336 12.33 -30.45 -5.68
N THR A 337 12.20 -31.57 -4.95
CA THR A 337 11.34 -32.69 -5.34
C THR A 337 9.88 -32.26 -5.52
N GLU A 338 9.35 -31.44 -4.60
CA GLU A 338 7.98 -30.92 -4.72
C GLU A 338 7.79 -30.06 -5.99
N LEU A 339 8.76 -29.19 -6.31
CA LEU A 339 8.73 -28.36 -7.51
C LEU A 339 8.82 -29.20 -8.80
N GLU A 340 9.65 -30.24 -8.81
CA GLU A 340 9.79 -31.17 -9.94
C GLU A 340 8.53 -32.00 -10.19
N GLN A 341 7.79 -32.33 -9.13
CA GLN A 341 6.53 -33.09 -9.20
C GLN A 341 5.31 -32.20 -9.48
N ALA A 342 5.47 -30.87 -9.53
CA ALA A 342 4.35 -29.96 -9.71
C ALA A 342 3.70 -30.15 -11.11
N PRO A 343 2.36 -30.32 -11.19
CA PRO A 343 1.67 -30.66 -12.43
C PRO A 343 1.62 -29.53 -13.48
N LEU A 344 1.92 -28.29 -13.09
CA LEU A 344 1.71 -27.07 -13.89
C LEU A 344 3.02 -26.46 -14.44
N GLY A 345 4.01 -27.28 -14.79
CA GLY A 345 5.27 -26.80 -15.38
C GLY A 345 5.18 -26.56 -16.89
N SER A 346 5.36 -25.31 -17.33
CA SER A 346 5.67 -24.98 -18.73
C SER A 346 6.95 -25.71 -19.19
N PRO A 347 7.17 -25.93 -20.50
CA PRO A 347 8.42 -26.51 -20.99
C PRO A 347 9.67 -25.73 -20.53
N SER A 348 9.57 -24.39 -20.45
CA SER A 348 10.62 -23.52 -19.89
C SER A 348 10.90 -23.81 -18.42
N ALA A 349 9.85 -23.92 -17.60
CA ALA A 349 10.01 -24.21 -16.17
C ALA A 349 10.68 -25.57 -15.94
N ARG A 350 10.33 -26.59 -16.74
CA ARG A 350 10.97 -27.92 -16.67
C ARG A 350 12.45 -27.86 -17.05
N SER A 351 12.78 -27.16 -18.13
CA SER A 351 14.18 -26.97 -18.53
C SER A 351 14.99 -26.25 -17.43
N THR A 352 14.41 -25.22 -16.83
CA THR A 352 15.06 -24.47 -15.74
C THR A 352 15.26 -25.35 -14.51
N LEU A 353 14.28 -26.19 -14.14
CA LEU A 353 14.43 -27.16 -13.04
C LEU A 353 15.56 -28.17 -13.27
N THR A 354 15.75 -28.64 -14.51
CA THR A 354 16.90 -29.49 -14.85
C THR A 354 18.22 -28.77 -14.56
N THR A 355 18.36 -27.51 -14.97
CA THR A 355 19.55 -26.70 -14.67
C THR A 355 19.69 -26.42 -13.16
N VAL A 356 18.59 -26.19 -12.44
CA VAL A 356 18.61 -26.05 -10.97
C VAL A 356 19.21 -27.29 -10.33
N ARG A 357 18.82 -28.49 -10.78
CA ARG A 357 19.34 -29.76 -10.26
C ARG A 357 20.84 -29.90 -10.48
N GLU A 358 21.35 -29.51 -11.65
CA GLU A 358 22.79 -29.49 -11.94
C GLU A 358 23.56 -28.53 -11.03
N GLN A 359 23.03 -27.31 -10.84
CA GLN A 359 23.66 -26.32 -9.97
C GLN A 359 23.55 -26.70 -8.48
N TRP A 360 22.50 -27.41 -8.09
CA TRP A 360 22.39 -27.98 -6.75
C TRP A 360 23.51 -29.00 -6.48
N LEU A 361 23.80 -29.90 -7.44
CA LEU A 361 24.93 -30.82 -7.33
C LEU A 361 26.29 -30.10 -7.31
N ASN A 362 26.44 -29.00 -8.05
CA ASN A 362 27.62 -28.13 -7.97
C ASN A 362 27.78 -27.52 -6.57
N LEU A 363 26.69 -27.00 -6.00
CA LEU A 363 26.68 -26.43 -4.66
C LEU A 363 27.08 -27.49 -3.62
N LEU A 364 26.52 -28.70 -3.68
CA LEU A 364 26.89 -29.81 -2.79
C LEU A 364 28.36 -30.23 -2.95
N ARG A 365 28.91 -30.21 -4.17
CA ARG A 365 30.35 -30.43 -4.40
C ARG A 365 31.19 -29.33 -3.76
N GLY A 366 30.85 -28.07 -3.99
CA GLY A 366 31.52 -26.92 -3.38
C GLY A 366 31.48 -26.98 -1.85
N LEU A 367 30.34 -27.37 -1.29
CA LEU A 367 30.14 -27.54 0.15
C LEU A 367 31.12 -28.57 0.74
N ARG A 368 31.26 -29.74 0.12
CA ARG A 368 32.20 -30.78 0.55
C ARG A 368 33.67 -30.33 0.49
N LEU A 369 33.99 -29.43 -0.44
CA LEU A 369 35.35 -28.92 -0.66
C LEU A 369 35.59 -27.54 -0.04
N SER A 370 34.66 -27.02 0.76
CA SER A 370 34.66 -25.65 1.29
C SER A 370 35.81 -25.32 2.24
N GLN A 371 36.60 -26.30 2.66
CA GLN A 371 37.85 -26.08 3.39
C GLN A 371 38.91 -25.42 2.49
N GLY A 372 38.89 -25.70 1.18
CA GLY A 372 39.75 -25.06 0.19
C GLY A 372 39.11 -23.80 -0.42
N SER A 373 39.94 -22.83 -0.81
CA SER A 373 39.47 -21.58 -1.44
C SER A 373 38.75 -21.83 -2.77
N GLU A 374 39.22 -22.77 -3.60
CA GLU A 374 38.52 -23.15 -4.84
C GLU A 374 37.12 -23.73 -4.57
N GLY A 375 36.98 -24.57 -3.54
CA GLY A 375 35.70 -25.14 -3.15
C GLY A 375 34.72 -24.08 -2.64
N ARG A 376 35.21 -23.10 -1.87
CA ARG A 376 34.43 -21.92 -1.43
C ARG A 376 33.99 -21.06 -2.61
N HIS A 377 34.88 -20.80 -3.56
CA HIS A 377 34.53 -20.04 -4.76
C HIS A 377 33.45 -20.78 -5.58
N ALA A 378 33.63 -22.08 -5.85
CA ALA A 378 32.64 -22.89 -6.56
C ALA A 378 31.29 -22.94 -5.83
N LEU A 379 31.29 -23.00 -4.50
CA LEU A 379 30.09 -22.94 -3.67
C LEU A 379 29.33 -21.62 -3.86
N VAL A 380 30.02 -20.47 -3.79
CA VAL A 380 29.40 -19.15 -3.99
C VAL A 380 28.82 -19.04 -5.40
N VAL A 381 29.60 -19.41 -6.42
CA VAL A 381 29.17 -19.37 -7.82
C VAL A 381 27.91 -20.22 -8.06
N ALA A 382 27.88 -21.44 -7.54
CA ALA A 382 26.71 -22.31 -7.66
C ALA A 382 25.48 -21.75 -6.91
N SER A 383 25.69 -21.13 -5.75
CA SER A 383 24.60 -20.51 -4.97
C SER A 383 24.00 -19.28 -5.67
N ASP A 384 24.82 -18.50 -6.38
CA ASP A 384 24.38 -17.36 -7.18
C ASP A 384 23.65 -17.80 -8.44
N ALA A 385 24.14 -18.84 -9.13
CA ALA A 385 23.44 -19.44 -10.25
C ALA A 385 22.06 -19.99 -9.83
N LEU A 386 21.97 -20.66 -8.66
CA LEU A 386 20.70 -21.12 -8.12
C LEU A 386 19.75 -19.98 -7.79
N LEU A 387 20.24 -18.88 -7.21
CA LEU A 387 19.44 -17.68 -6.94
C LEU A 387 18.78 -17.15 -8.23
N GLU A 388 19.57 -16.96 -9.30
CA GLU A 388 19.08 -16.50 -10.60
C GLU A 388 18.08 -17.48 -11.24
N LEU A 389 18.34 -18.79 -11.14
CA LEU A 389 17.45 -19.81 -11.67
C LEU A 389 16.11 -19.85 -10.93
N PHE A 390 16.10 -19.68 -9.60
CA PHE A 390 14.84 -19.61 -8.84
C PHE A 390 14.08 -18.30 -9.09
N ASP A 391 14.76 -17.19 -9.37
CA ASP A 391 14.12 -15.95 -9.84
C ASP A 391 13.44 -16.18 -11.19
N ARG A 392 14.12 -16.84 -12.14
CA ARG A 392 13.53 -17.23 -13.43
C ARG A 392 12.35 -18.18 -13.27
N LEU A 393 12.48 -19.18 -12.39
CA LEU A 393 11.40 -20.14 -12.11
C LEU A 393 10.16 -19.43 -11.55
N THR A 394 10.37 -18.44 -10.69
CA THR A 394 9.28 -17.61 -10.14
C THR A 394 8.53 -16.90 -11.28
N ALA A 395 9.26 -16.23 -12.18
CA ALA A 395 8.67 -15.55 -13.32
C ALA A 395 7.92 -16.52 -14.28
N ASP A 396 8.49 -17.70 -14.54
CA ASP A 396 7.85 -18.72 -15.38
C ASP A 396 6.51 -19.21 -14.79
N TYR A 397 6.46 -19.40 -13.47
CA TYR A 397 5.23 -19.81 -12.78
C TYR A 397 4.21 -18.68 -12.73
N GLU A 398 4.62 -17.44 -12.47
CA GLU A 398 3.75 -16.26 -12.51
C GLU A 398 3.13 -16.09 -13.90
N HIS A 399 3.93 -16.22 -14.95
CA HIS A 399 3.43 -16.13 -16.33
C HIS A 399 2.47 -17.28 -16.66
N SER A 400 2.80 -18.51 -16.26
CA SER A 400 1.94 -19.67 -16.50
C SER A 400 0.59 -19.53 -15.78
N LEU A 401 0.59 -18.98 -14.56
CA LEU A 401 -0.64 -18.67 -13.81
C LEU A 401 -1.48 -17.61 -14.53
N GLN A 402 -0.85 -16.57 -15.09
CA GLN A 402 -1.54 -15.54 -15.85
C GLN A 402 -2.21 -16.11 -17.10
N MET A 403 -1.55 -17.03 -17.81
CA MET A 403 -2.07 -17.68 -19.02
C MET A 403 -3.24 -18.64 -18.75
N ILE A 404 -3.27 -19.29 -17.59
CA ILE A 404 -4.39 -20.18 -17.20
C ILE A 404 -5.61 -19.36 -16.72
N LEU A 405 -5.37 -18.15 -16.20
CA LEU A 405 -6.40 -17.23 -15.70
C LEU A 405 -6.89 -16.22 -16.75
N SER A 406 -6.37 -16.28 -17.98
CA SER A 406 -6.82 -15.52 -19.16
C SER A 406 -7.64 -16.41 -20.07
#